data_AF-A0A9X2IVM6-F1
#
_entry.id   AF-A0A9X2IVM6-F1
#
_cell.length_a   1.000
_cell.length_b   1.000
_cell.length_c   1.000
_cell.angle_alpha   90.00
_cell.angle_beta   90.00
_cell.angle_gamma   90.00
#
_symmetry.space_group_name_H-M   'P 1'
#
loop_
_entity.id
_entity.type
_entity.pdbx_description
1 polymer ?
#
loop_
_entity_poly.entity_id
_entity_poly.type
_entity_poly.pdbx_seq_one_letter_code
_entity_poly.pdbx_strand_id
1 'polypeptide(L)'
;MAIRGRDGRLLADEWTHGPRTLLGLAVHGFPNFFTMTGPGSTTVLSNVLRAIEHHAEWLVDLLDHARARDLVTIEATAAAQQDWTEQVRAAAARTLYRFADSYYVGANIPGKARGLIPYSGGLDRYRAICADIASDKYRGFDLARVR
;
A
#
# COMPACT_ATOMS: atom_id res chain seq x y z
N MET A 1 1.05 -7.79 16.66
CA MET A 1 -0.40 -7.50 16.81
C MET A 1 -1.18 -8.52 15.98
N ALA A 2 -2.28 -9.06 16.50
CA ALA A 2 -3.13 -9.99 15.74
C ALA A 2 -4.20 -9.20 14.97
N ILE A 3 -3.83 -8.67 13.81
CA ILE A 3 -4.75 -7.94 12.92
C ILE A 3 -5.47 -8.98 12.05
N ARG A 4 -6.81 -8.99 12.09
CA ARG A 4 -7.65 -9.90 11.32
C ARG A 4 -8.56 -9.13 10.36
N GLY A 5 -8.56 -9.57 9.11
CA GLY A 5 -9.45 -9.08 8.06
C GLY A 5 -10.70 -9.95 7.94
N ARG A 6 -11.34 -9.93 6.76
CA ARG A 6 -12.50 -10.79 6.46
C ARG A 6 -12.17 -12.26 6.69
N ASP A 7 -13.16 -13.00 7.16
CA ASP A 7 -13.09 -14.45 7.37
C ASP A 7 -11.97 -14.86 8.34
N GLY A 8 -11.56 -13.94 9.22
CA GLY A 8 -10.53 -14.18 10.23
C GLY A 8 -9.10 -14.21 9.69
N ARG A 9 -8.87 -13.87 8.41
CA ARG A 9 -7.55 -13.83 7.78
C ARG A 9 -6.57 -12.97 8.57
N LEU A 10 -5.42 -13.52 8.96
CA LEU A 10 -4.39 -12.77 9.68
C LEU A 10 -3.52 -11.97 8.70
N LEU A 11 -3.23 -10.72 9.04
CA LEU A 11 -2.33 -9.88 8.23
C LEU A 11 -0.91 -10.46 8.16
N ALA A 12 -0.48 -11.11 9.25
CA ALA A 12 0.81 -11.79 9.30
C ALA A 12 0.91 -12.91 8.24
N ASP A 13 -0.17 -13.68 8.08
CA ASP A 13 -0.21 -14.77 7.10
C ASP A 13 -0.18 -14.19 5.66
N GLU A 14 -0.98 -13.15 5.41
CA GLU A 14 -1.02 -12.42 4.12
C GLU A 14 0.34 -11.87 3.70
N TRP A 15 1.22 -11.53 4.64
CA TRP A 15 2.53 -10.94 4.39
C TRP A 15 3.70 -11.93 4.54
N THR A 16 3.44 -13.23 4.69
CA THR A 16 4.48 -14.27 4.85
C THR A 16 5.49 -14.25 3.71
N HIS A 17 5.04 -14.01 2.47
CA HIS A 17 5.90 -13.96 1.28
C HIS A 17 6.30 -12.52 0.88
N GLY A 18 6.26 -11.61 1.83
CA GLY A 18 6.49 -10.19 1.63
C GLY A 18 5.17 -9.40 1.60
N PRO A 19 5.21 -8.13 2.00
CA PRO A 19 4.01 -7.31 2.09
C PRO A 19 3.42 -7.03 0.70
N ARG A 20 2.11 -7.22 0.59
CA ARG A 20 1.31 -6.85 -0.58
C ARG A 20 0.28 -5.82 -0.13
N THR A 21 0.18 -4.75 -0.90
CA THR A 21 -0.67 -3.60 -0.60
C THR A 21 -1.15 -2.97 -1.91
N LEU A 22 -2.18 -2.14 -1.82
CA LEU A 22 -2.48 -1.11 -2.81
C LEU A 22 -1.90 0.21 -2.30
N LEU A 23 -0.99 0.82 -3.07
CA LEU A 23 -0.32 2.10 -2.78
C LEU A 23 0.51 2.13 -1.49
N GLY A 24 0.69 1.01 -0.79
CA GLY A 24 1.20 1.01 0.58
C GLY A 24 0.24 1.58 1.61
N LEU A 25 -1.05 1.70 1.27
CA LEU A 25 -2.09 2.30 2.09
C LEU A 25 -3.18 1.30 2.50
N ALA A 26 -3.56 0.37 1.62
CA ALA A 26 -4.64 -0.58 1.87
C ALA A 26 -4.24 -2.02 1.53
N VAL A 27 -4.94 -2.99 2.12
CA VAL A 27 -4.69 -4.43 1.89
C VAL A 27 -6.01 -5.12 1.54
N HIS A 28 -6.01 -5.88 0.46
CA HIS A 28 -7.16 -6.69 0.06
C HIS A 28 -7.51 -7.69 1.18
N GLY A 29 -8.80 -7.78 1.50
CA GLY A 29 -9.31 -8.58 2.60
C GLY A 29 -9.32 -7.89 3.96
N PHE A 30 -8.85 -6.64 4.06
CA PHE A 30 -8.83 -5.85 5.30
C PHE A 30 -9.59 -4.53 5.09
N PRO A 31 -10.94 -4.57 5.08
CA PRO A 31 -11.76 -3.39 4.83
C PRO A 31 -11.56 -2.33 5.91
N ASN A 32 -11.53 -1.05 5.51
CA ASN A 32 -11.33 0.11 6.37
C ASN A 32 -10.05 0.07 7.23
N PHE A 33 -9.11 -0.82 6.92
CA PHE A 33 -7.79 -0.87 7.54
C PHE A 33 -6.79 -0.18 6.62
N PHE A 34 -6.11 0.82 7.15
CA PHE A 34 -5.11 1.59 6.42
C PHE A 34 -3.76 1.57 7.12
N THR A 35 -2.69 1.56 6.32
CA THR A 35 -1.32 1.74 6.79
C THR A 35 -0.80 3.10 6.37
N MET A 36 -0.06 3.78 7.26
CA MET A 36 0.64 5.01 6.92
C MET A 36 2.13 4.74 6.75
N THR A 37 2.72 5.29 5.69
CA THR A 37 4.15 5.09 5.35
C THR A 37 4.51 3.60 5.26
N GLY A 38 3.52 2.79 4.85
CA GLY A 38 3.59 1.34 4.85
C GLY A 38 4.41 0.76 3.69
N PRO A 39 4.59 -0.57 3.69
CA PRO A 39 5.30 -1.26 2.62
C PRO A 39 4.61 -1.08 1.27
N GLY A 40 5.40 -0.86 0.21
CA GLY A 40 4.87 -0.53 -1.12
C GLY A 40 4.57 0.96 -1.34
N SER A 41 4.77 1.83 -0.33
CA SER A 41 4.82 3.29 -0.52
C SER A 41 6.28 3.78 -0.61
N THR A 42 6.52 5.08 -0.88
CA THR A 42 7.89 5.61 -1.01
C THR A 42 8.64 5.66 0.31
N THR A 43 7.93 5.89 1.42
CA THR A 43 8.42 5.87 2.82
C THR A 43 9.89 6.30 2.97
N VAL A 44 10.76 5.42 3.44
CA VAL A 44 12.20 5.58 3.69
C VAL A 44 13.08 5.89 2.47
N LEU A 45 12.58 5.75 1.23
CA LEU A 45 13.28 6.20 0.03
C LEU A 45 12.97 7.66 -0.33
N SER A 46 12.21 8.36 0.52
CA SER A 46 11.84 9.76 0.37
C SER A 46 11.98 10.50 1.70
N ASN A 47 11.77 11.82 1.70
CA ASN A 47 11.55 12.54 2.96
C ASN A 47 10.24 12.05 3.58
N VAL A 48 10.34 11.30 4.68
CA VAL A 48 9.20 10.65 5.35
C VAL A 48 8.14 11.66 5.77
N LEU A 49 8.50 12.89 6.15
CA LEU A 49 7.52 13.94 6.48
C LEU A 49 6.66 14.31 5.26
N ARG A 50 7.28 14.43 4.08
CA ARG A 50 6.55 14.73 2.84
C ARG A 50 5.68 13.56 2.39
N ALA A 51 6.11 12.33 2.65
CA ALA A 51 5.34 11.14 2.35
C ALA A 51 4.14 10.98 3.30
N ILE A 52 4.34 11.19 4.61
CA ILE A 52 3.30 10.99 5.62
C ILE A 52 2.21 12.05 5.53
N GLU A 53 2.55 13.32 5.28
CA GLU A 53 1.59 14.40 5.00
C GLU A 53 0.69 14.02 3.83
N HIS A 54 1.30 13.61 2.72
CA HIS A 54 0.56 13.21 1.53
C HIS A 54 -0.35 12.00 1.76
N HIS A 55 0.12 10.98 2.49
CA HIS A 55 -0.73 9.84 2.84
C HIS A 55 -1.92 10.25 3.71
N ALA A 56 -1.70 11.14 4.69
CA ALA A 56 -2.77 11.63 5.55
C ALA A 56 -3.82 12.41 4.76
N GLU A 57 -3.39 13.37 3.94
CA GLU A 57 -4.26 14.16 3.06
C GLU A 57 -5.07 13.25 2.13
N TRP A 58 -4.40 12.33 1.42
CA TRP A 58 -5.06 11.45 0.46
C TRP A 58 -6.06 10.49 1.12
N LEU A 59 -5.73 9.95 2.31
CA LEU A 59 -6.65 9.09 3.06
C LEU A 59 -7.85 9.87 3.61
N VAL A 60 -7.65 11.11 4.08
CA VAL A 60 -8.75 11.99 4.51
C VAL A 60 -9.70 12.25 3.35
N ASP A 61 -9.17 12.58 2.16
CA ASP A 61 -9.98 12.80 0.96
C ASP A 61 -10.79 11.55 0.57
N LEU A 62 -10.18 10.36 0.65
CA LEU A 62 -10.88 9.08 0.41
C LEU A 62 -11.99 8.83 1.42
N LEU A 63 -11.74 9.09 2.70
CA LEU A 63 -12.73 8.95 3.76
C LEU A 63 -13.90 9.92 3.58
N ASP A 64 -13.62 11.18 3.22
CA ASP A 64 -14.65 12.18 2.94
C ASP A 64 -15.43 11.84 1.67
N HIS A 65 -14.77 11.32 0.63
CA HIS A 65 -15.44 10.81 -0.58
C HIS A 65 -16.44 9.70 -0.25
N ALA A 66 -16.03 8.74 0.57
CA ALA A 66 -16.86 7.62 0.99
C ALA A 66 -18.03 8.10 1.88
N ARG A 67 -17.74 8.95 2.87
CA ARG A 67 -18.74 9.55 3.77
C ARG A 67 -19.81 10.32 3.01
N ALA A 68 -19.41 11.15 2.03
CA ALA A 68 -20.33 11.94 1.22
C ALA A 68 -21.27 11.09 0.33
N ARG A 69 -21.02 9.78 0.21
CA ARG A 69 -21.78 8.84 -0.63
C ARG A 69 -22.41 7.70 0.16
N ASP A 70 -22.39 7.78 1.50
CA ASP A 70 -22.82 6.74 2.44
C ASP A 70 -22.13 5.38 2.22
N LEU A 71 -20.88 5.40 1.74
CA LEU A 71 -20.06 4.21 1.55
C LEU A 71 -19.35 3.91 2.87
N VAL A 72 -19.59 2.74 3.43
CA VAL A 72 -19.09 2.33 4.76
C VAL A 72 -17.97 1.31 4.68
N THR A 73 -17.73 0.74 3.51
CA THR A 73 -16.64 -0.20 3.25
C THR A 73 -15.73 0.40 2.20
N ILE A 74 -14.45 0.46 2.52
CA ILE A 74 -13.35 0.84 1.63
C ILE A 74 -12.35 -0.31 1.67
N GLU A 75 -12.15 -1.00 0.55
CA GLU A 75 -11.20 -2.11 0.47
C GLU A 75 -10.45 -2.12 -0.86
N ALA A 76 -9.16 -2.46 -0.84
CA ALA A 76 -8.44 -2.69 -2.08
C ALA A 76 -8.95 -3.95 -2.79
N THR A 77 -9.18 -3.87 -4.10
CA THR A 77 -9.46 -5.07 -4.90
C THR A 77 -8.21 -5.96 -4.97
N ALA A 78 -8.40 -7.27 -5.10
CA ALA A 78 -7.29 -8.21 -5.25
C ALA A 78 -6.42 -7.89 -6.47
N ALA A 79 -7.06 -7.52 -7.59
CA ALA A 79 -6.38 -7.12 -8.82
C ALA A 79 -5.51 -5.87 -8.62
N ALA A 80 -6.05 -4.80 -8.02
CA ALA A 80 -5.30 -3.57 -7.81
C ALA A 80 -4.11 -3.76 -6.85
N GLN A 81 -4.27 -4.58 -5.80
CA GLN A 81 -3.16 -4.96 -4.93
C GLN A 81 -2.07 -5.74 -5.69
N GLN A 82 -2.46 -6.67 -6.57
CA GLN A 82 -1.51 -7.42 -7.39
C GLN A 82 -0.77 -6.49 -8.36
N ASP A 83 -1.50 -5.67 -9.12
CA ASP A 83 -0.94 -4.74 -10.09
C ASP A 83 0.05 -3.77 -9.43
N TRP A 84 -0.31 -3.24 -8.25
CA TRP A 84 0.60 -2.38 -7.48
C TRP A 84 1.85 -3.13 -7.01
N THR A 85 1.70 -4.37 -6.56
CA THR A 85 2.83 -5.23 -6.16
C THR A 85 3.79 -5.44 -7.34
N GLU A 86 3.27 -5.70 -8.54
CA GLU A 86 4.07 -5.83 -9.76
C GLU A 86 4.75 -4.52 -10.14
N GLN A 87 4.05 -3.39 -10.01
CA GLN A 87 4.62 -2.06 -10.25
C GLN A 87 5.78 -1.73 -9.30
N VAL A 88 5.66 -2.07 -8.02
CA VAL A 88 6.73 -1.91 -7.02
C VAL A 88 7.94 -2.79 -7.39
N ARG A 89 7.71 -4.05 -7.75
CA ARG A 89 8.78 -4.96 -8.20
C ARG A 89 9.48 -4.47 -9.46
N ALA A 90 8.72 -3.98 -10.44
CA ALA A 90 9.27 -3.44 -11.68
C ALA A 90 10.12 -2.18 -11.43
N ALA A 91 9.69 -1.28 -10.53
CA ALA A 91 10.49 -0.13 -10.12
C ALA A 91 11.79 -0.57 -9.44
N ALA A 92 11.72 -1.56 -8.52
CA ALA A 92 12.89 -2.08 -7.83
C ALA A 92 13.91 -2.73 -8.79
N ALA A 93 13.44 -3.46 -9.81
CA ALA A 93 14.28 -4.14 -10.79
C ALA A 93 15.19 -3.19 -11.60
N ARG A 94 14.83 -1.92 -11.70
CA ARG A 94 15.60 -0.86 -12.37
C ARG A 94 16.63 -0.18 -11.47
N THR A 95 16.81 -0.65 -10.25
CA THR A 95 17.71 -0.06 -9.25
C THR A 95 18.75 -1.07 -8.75
N LEU A 96 19.77 -0.55 -8.08
CA LEU A 96 20.80 -1.37 -7.43
C LEU A 96 20.43 -1.80 -5.99
N TYR A 97 19.37 -1.25 -5.39
CA TYR A 97 19.01 -1.51 -3.99
C TYR A 97 18.91 -3.01 -3.66
N ARG A 98 18.45 -3.83 -4.61
CA ARG A 98 18.25 -5.28 -4.43
C ARG A 98 19.55 -6.07 -4.24
N PHE A 99 20.70 -5.50 -4.58
CA PHE A 99 21.99 -6.18 -4.49
C PHE A 99 22.72 -5.94 -3.17
N ALA A 100 22.25 -4.98 -2.36
CA ALA A 100 22.82 -4.69 -1.06
C ALA A 100 21.98 -5.32 0.06
N ASP A 101 22.64 -6.02 0.98
CA ASP A 101 21.99 -6.52 2.19
C ASP A 101 21.67 -5.35 3.11
N SER A 102 20.37 -5.05 3.21
CA SER A 102 19.84 -3.96 4.02
C SER A 102 18.46 -4.32 4.58
N TYR A 103 18.00 -3.54 5.54
CA TYR A 103 16.64 -3.69 6.07
C TYR A 103 15.55 -3.36 5.04
N TYR A 104 15.87 -2.58 4.00
CA TYR A 104 14.95 -2.29 2.88
C TYR A 104 14.57 -3.54 2.09
N VAL A 105 15.46 -4.52 2.04
CA VAL A 105 15.27 -5.77 1.28
C VAL A 105 14.97 -6.97 2.16
N GLY A 106 14.77 -6.75 3.47
CA GLY A 106 14.50 -7.81 4.45
C GLY A 106 15.74 -8.63 4.86
N ALA A 107 16.96 -8.19 4.54
CA ALA A 107 18.20 -8.94 4.82
C ALA A 107 18.50 -9.11 6.31
N ASN A 108 17.96 -8.21 7.14
CA ASN A 108 18.30 -8.10 8.55
C ASN A 108 17.63 -9.14 9.45
N ILE A 109 16.69 -9.94 8.92
CA ILE A 109 15.98 -10.97 9.67
C ILE A 109 16.09 -12.31 8.92
N PRO A 110 16.79 -13.32 9.48
CA PRO A 110 16.85 -14.66 8.90
C PRO A 110 15.46 -15.24 8.64
N GLY A 111 15.28 -15.87 7.47
CA GLY A 111 14.00 -16.47 7.06
C GLY A 111 12.92 -15.50 6.57
N LYS A 112 13.15 -14.18 6.65
CA LYS A 112 12.20 -13.18 6.12
C LYS A 112 12.27 -13.13 4.59
N ALA A 113 11.11 -12.91 3.96
CA ALA A 113 11.03 -12.71 2.51
C ALA A 113 11.95 -11.58 2.03
N ARG A 114 12.64 -11.83 0.91
CA ARG A 114 13.61 -10.92 0.28
C ARG A 114 12.97 -10.10 -0.84
N GLY A 115 13.34 -8.84 -0.93
CA GLY A 115 12.90 -7.94 -1.99
C GLY A 115 12.75 -6.51 -1.50
N LEU A 116 12.96 -5.52 -2.37
CA LEU A 116 12.83 -4.12 -1.99
C LEU A 116 11.39 -3.82 -1.57
N ILE A 117 11.21 -3.45 -0.30
CA ILE A 117 9.90 -3.21 0.31
C ILE A 117 9.31 -1.84 -0.10
N PRO A 118 10.07 -0.73 -0.13
CA PRO A 118 9.54 0.56 -0.56
C PRO A 118 9.39 0.67 -2.07
N TYR A 119 8.45 1.51 -2.52
CA TYR A 119 8.35 1.92 -3.92
C TYR A 119 9.52 2.83 -4.30
N SER A 120 10.34 2.40 -5.26
CA SER A 120 11.54 3.13 -5.71
C SER A 120 11.31 4.06 -6.91
N GLY A 121 10.07 4.27 -7.33
CA GLY A 121 9.75 5.13 -8.48
C GLY A 121 9.76 6.64 -8.20
N GLY A 122 10.02 7.05 -6.96
CA GLY A 122 10.08 8.45 -6.52
C GLY A 122 8.74 9.02 -6.05
N LEU A 123 8.81 10.03 -5.18
CA LEU A 123 7.64 10.64 -4.53
C LEU A 123 6.72 11.36 -5.51
N ASP A 124 7.25 12.10 -6.48
CA ASP A 124 6.42 12.85 -7.44
C ASP A 124 5.60 11.91 -8.32
N ARG A 125 6.21 10.82 -8.80
CA ARG A 125 5.51 9.79 -9.55
C ARG A 125 4.46 9.08 -8.70
N TYR A 126 4.79 8.75 -7.45
CA TYR A 126 3.84 8.14 -6.52
C TYR A 126 2.61 9.05 -6.30
N ARG A 127 2.83 10.35 -6.03
CA ARG A 127 1.77 11.35 -5.88
C ARG A 127 0.89 11.47 -7.13
N ALA A 128 1.49 11.46 -8.31
CA ALA A 128 0.75 11.49 -9.58
C ALA A 128 -0.14 10.26 -9.75
N ILE A 129 0.35 9.06 -9.38
CA ILE A 129 -0.46 7.83 -9.40
C ILE A 129 -1.62 7.92 -8.41
N CYS A 130 -1.36 8.37 -7.18
CA CYS A 130 -2.41 8.56 -6.17
C CYS A 130 -3.48 9.56 -6.62
N ALA A 131 -3.08 10.68 -7.22
CA ALA A 131 -4.00 11.70 -7.74
C ALA A 131 -4.84 11.15 -8.90
N ASP A 132 -4.22 10.42 -9.82
CA ASP A 132 -4.91 9.75 -10.93
C ASP A 132 -5.95 8.74 -10.43
N ILE A 133 -5.61 7.93 -9.42
CA ILE A 133 -6.56 7.00 -8.77
C ILE A 133 -7.73 7.74 -8.15
N ALA A 134 -7.47 8.80 -7.37
CA ALA A 134 -8.54 9.59 -6.76
C ALA A 134 -9.45 10.25 -7.81
N SER A 135 -8.88 10.73 -8.92
CA SER A 135 -9.63 11.35 -10.02
C SER A 135 -10.57 10.37 -10.72
N ASP A 136 -10.19 9.09 -10.77
CA ASP A 136 -10.99 7.99 -11.32
C ASP A 136 -11.81 7.30 -10.22
N LYS A 137 -12.47 8.10 -9.38
CA LYS A 137 -13.37 7.65 -8.31
C LYS A 137 -12.76 6.56 -7.41
N TYR A 138 -11.46 6.68 -7.12
CA TYR A 138 -10.68 5.72 -6.35
C TYR A 138 -10.68 4.32 -6.97
N ARG A 139 -10.37 4.23 -8.28
CA ARG A 139 -10.21 2.95 -8.97
C ARG A 139 -9.31 1.98 -8.19
N GLY A 140 -9.65 0.70 -8.24
CA GLY A 140 -8.93 -0.32 -7.47
C GLY A 140 -9.37 -0.41 -6.00
N PHE A 141 -10.33 0.41 -5.56
CA PHE A 141 -11.04 0.21 -4.30
C PHE A 141 -12.49 -0.27 -4.55
N ASP A 142 -12.89 -1.29 -3.82
CA ASP A 142 -14.29 -1.65 -3.62
C ASP A 142 -14.89 -0.71 -2.57
N LEU A 143 -15.74 0.20 -3.02
CA LEU A 143 -16.48 1.13 -2.16
C LEU A 143 -17.95 0.69 -2.09
N ALA A 144 -18.43 0.31 -0.90
CA ALA A 144 -19.77 -0.27 -0.74
C ALA A 144 -20.56 0.34 0.43
N ARG A 145 -21.90 0.38 0.26
CA ARG A 145 -22.85 0.63 1.35
C ARG A 145 -22.98 -0.59 2.26
N VAL A 146 -23.57 -0.42 3.44
CA VAL A 146 -23.94 -1.54 4.33
C VAL A 146 -24.82 -2.49 3.51
N ARG A 147 -24.50 -3.79 3.51
CA ARG A 147 -25.42 -4.83 3.02
C ARG A 147 -26.42 -5.16 4.11
#